data_AF-A0A368F4V0-F1
#
_entry.id   AF-A0A368F4V0-F1
#
_cell.length_a   1.000
_cell.length_b   1.000
_cell.length_c   1.000
_cell.angle_alpha   90.00
_cell.angle_beta   90.00
_cell.angle_gamma   90.00
#
_symmetry.space_group_name_H-M   'P 1'
#
loop_
_entity.id
_entity.type
_entity.pdbx_description
1 polymer ?
#
loop_
_entity_poly.entity_id
_entity_poly.type
_entity_poly.pdbx_seq_one_letter_code
_entity_poly.pdbx_strand_id
1 'polypeptide(L)'
;MAFSRVGREDSWLSSHPTGLRSLLNFIKEKYDNPEVFITENGCMDTPGEGDNDITRMRYLRDHIAAVSQAIKDGCNIVGYTLWSLIDNFEWSDGYTNLFGVHKVRCRFTA
;
A
#
# COMPACT_ATOMS: atom_id res chain seq x y z
N MET A 1 -8.37 -13.34 -13.87
CA MET A 1 -8.27 -12.58 -12.61
C MET A 1 -8.13 -11.12 -12.98
N ALA A 2 -9.12 -10.28 -12.65
CA ALA A 2 -9.08 -8.85 -12.98
C ALA A 2 -8.37 -8.10 -11.84
N PHE A 3 -7.36 -7.31 -12.19
CA PHE A 3 -6.75 -6.36 -11.27
C PHE A 3 -7.75 -5.22 -11.02
N SER A 4 -8.03 -4.88 -9.76
CA SER A 4 -8.79 -3.68 -9.45
C SER A 4 -7.83 -2.49 -9.35
N ARG A 5 -7.99 -1.51 -10.25
CA ARG A 5 -7.33 -0.21 -10.07
C ARG A 5 -7.78 0.40 -8.76
N VAL A 6 -6.87 1.08 -8.07
CA VAL A 6 -7.15 1.79 -6.81
C VAL A 6 -6.77 3.25 -6.97
N GLY A 7 -7.50 4.12 -6.29
CA GLY A 7 -7.37 5.56 -6.47
C GLY A 7 -8.22 6.09 -7.61
N ARG A 8 -7.63 6.96 -8.44
CA ARG A 8 -8.30 7.55 -9.60
C ARG A 8 -8.44 6.57 -10.77
N GLU A 9 -9.34 6.88 -11.71
CA GLU A 9 -9.61 6.03 -12.88
C GLU A 9 -8.37 5.78 -13.75
N ASP A 10 -7.51 6.79 -13.88
CA ASP A 10 -6.25 6.76 -14.65
C ASP A 10 -5.03 6.35 -13.81
N SER A 11 -5.24 5.92 -12.56
CA SER A 11 -4.17 5.49 -11.66
C SER A 11 -3.33 4.36 -12.25
N TRP A 12 -2.01 4.48 -12.13
CA TRP A 12 -1.06 3.41 -12.45
C TRP A 12 -1.11 2.25 -11.45
N LEU A 13 -1.66 2.49 -10.25
CA LEU A 13 -1.66 1.54 -9.15
C LEU A 13 -2.86 0.59 -9.24
N SER A 14 -2.58 -0.70 -9.16
CA SER A 14 -3.59 -1.76 -9.11
C SER A 14 -3.37 -2.65 -7.89
N SER A 15 -4.46 -2.99 -7.19
CA SER A 15 -4.40 -3.86 -6.02
C SER A 15 -4.11 -5.30 -6.44
N HIS A 16 -2.97 -5.84 -5.99
CA HIS A 16 -2.60 -7.23 -6.25
C HIS A 16 -1.87 -7.88 -5.05
N PRO A 17 -2.58 -8.12 -3.94
CA PRO A 17 -1.98 -8.63 -2.70
C PRO A 17 -1.32 -10.00 -2.89
N THR A 18 -1.84 -10.84 -3.80
CA THR A 18 -1.21 -12.11 -4.18
C THR A 18 0.16 -11.93 -4.81
N GLY A 19 0.38 -10.83 -5.54
CA GLY A 19 1.68 -10.49 -6.11
C GLY A 19 2.72 -10.21 -5.04
N LEU A 20 2.34 -9.50 -3.96
CA LEU A 20 3.23 -9.25 -2.82
C LEU A 20 3.66 -10.57 -2.15
N ARG A 21 2.71 -11.48 -1.88
CA ARG A 21 3.03 -12.81 -1.33
C ARG A 21 3.94 -13.62 -2.26
N SER A 22 3.68 -13.60 -3.57
CA SER A 22 4.51 -14.29 -4.56
C SER A 22 5.93 -13.72 -4.60
N LEU A 23 6.08 -12.39 -4.53
CA LEU A 23 7.39 -11.73 -4.48
C LEU A 23 8.17 -12.11 -3.21
N LEU A 24 7.50 -12.12 -2.05
CA LEU A 24 8.14 -12.51 -0.79
C LEU A 24 8.62 -13.97 -0.80
N ASN A 25 7.81 -14.88 -1.34
CA ASN A 25 8.22 -16.27 -1.53
C ASN A 25 9.37 -16.41 -2.53
N PHE A 26 9.35 -15.63 -3.62
CA PHE A 26 10.46 -15.59 -4.56
C PHE A 26 11.75 -15.09 -3.87
N ILE A 27 11.67 -14.05 -3.05
CA ILE A 27 12.84 -13.55 -2.29
C ILE A 27 13.38 -14.65 -1.37
N LYS A 28 12.49 -15.32 -0.64
CA LYS A 28 12.83 -16.45 0.23
C LYS A 28 13.59 -17.55 -0.52
N GLU A 29 13.03 -18.03 -1.64
CA GLU A 29 13.58 -19.14 -2.41
C GLU A 29 14.85 -18.77 -3.17
N LYS A 30 14.94 -17.54 -3.67
CA LYS A 30 16.03 -17.11 -4.53
C LYS A 30 17.26 -16.61 -3.76
N TYR A 31 17.06 -16.04 -2.57
CA TYR A 31 18.09 -15.32 -1.82
C TYR A 31 18.33 -15.87 -0.41
N ASP A 32 18.01 -17.15 -0.17
CA ASP A 32 18.27 -17.84 1.11
C ASP A 32 17.54 -17.23 2.32
N ASN A 33 16.26 -16.89 2.11
CA ASN A 33 15.36 -16.37 3.15
C ASN A 33 15.95 -15.28 4.06
N PRO A 34 16.41 -14.16 3.46
CA PRO A 34 16.98 -13.07 4.25
C PRO A 34 15.90 -12.45 5.13
N GLU A 35 16.33 -11.69 6.14
CA GLU A 35 15.43 -10.83 6.89
C GLU A 35 14.80 -9.76 5.98
N VAL A 36 13.48 -9.68 5.96
CA VAL A 36 12.72 -8.73 5.13
C VAL A 36 11.87 -7.81 6.00
N PHE A 37 11.98 -6.51 5.72
CA PHE A 37 11.09 -5.49 6.25
C PHE A 37 10.31 -4.86 5.08
N ILE A 38 8.98 -4.86 5.15
CA ILE A 38 8.17 -4.15 4.15
C ILE A 38 8.19 -2.67 4.54
N THR A 39 9.01 -1.88 3.85
CA THR A 39 9.22 -0.47 4.17
C THR A 39 8.09 0.43 3.68
N GLU A 40 7.43 0.06 2.58
CA GLU A 40 6.33 0.85 2.02
C GLU A 40 5.23 -0.05 1.45
N ASN A 41 3.99 0.20 1.86
CA ASN A 41 2.81 -0.38 1.24
C ASN A 41 1.57 0.49 1.49
N GLY A 42 0.83 0.82 0.44
CA GLY A 42 -0.38 1.63 0.55
C GLY A 42 -0.97 1.96 -0.81
N CYS A 43 -2.06 2.73 -0.81
CA CYS A 43 -2.65 3.25 -2.02
C CYS A 43 -3.19 4.67 -1.79
N MET A 44 -3.24 5.46 -2.87
CA MET A 44 -3.87 6.78 -2.87
C MET A 44 -5.38 6.70 -2.59
N ASP A 45 -5.98 7.85 -2.32
CA ASP A 45 -7.40 8.01 -2.08
C ASP A 45 -8.24 7.75 -3.33
N THR A 46 -9.41 7.14 -3.12
CA THR A 46 -10.40 6.96 -4.16
C THR A 46 -11.33 8.18 -4.18
N PRO A 47 -11.45 8.90 -5.32
CA PRO A 47 -12.39 10.00 -5.45
C PRO A 47 -13.80 9.60 -5.05
N GLY A 48 -14.43 10.42 -4.20
CA GLY A 48 -15.80 10.19 -3.73
C GLY A 48 -15.93 9.46 -2.39
N GLU A 49 -14.85 8.86 -1.85
CA GLU A 49 -14.91 8.22 -0.53
C GLU A 49 -14.76 9.20 0.64
N GLY A 50 -14.18 10.38 0.39
CA GLY A 50 -13.99 11.41 1.42
C GLY A 50 -13.11 10.92 2.58
N ASP A 51 -13.52 11.18 3.81
CA ASP A 51 -12.77 10.77 5.01
C ASP A 51 -13.02 9.28 5.38
N ASN A 52 -13.88 8.56 4.64
CA ASN A 52 -14.16 7.15 4.92
C ASN A 52 -13.05 6.21 4.40
N ASP A 53 -12.41 6.56 3.27
CA ASP A 53 -11.21 5.88 2.74
C ASP A 53 -11.30 4.34 2.72
N ILE A 54 -12.48 3.83 2.33
CA ILE A 54 -12.85 2.40 2.35
C ILE A 54 -11.92 1.58 1.46
N THR A 55 -11.51 2.14 0.31
CA THR A 55 -10.61 1.47 -0.62
C THR A 55 -9.22 1.26 -0.02
N ARG A 56 -8.64 2.26 0.65
CA ARG A 56 -7.34 2.12 1.34
C ARG A 56 -7.42 1.11 2.48
N MET A 57 -8.48 1.16 3.29
CA MET A 57 -8.68 0.16 4.35
C MET A 57 -8.72 -1.26 3.80
N ARG A 58 -9.46 -1.49 2.70
CA ARG A 58 -9.51 -2.80 2.04
C ARG A 58 -8.16 -3.19 1.45
N TYR A 59 -7.47 -2.26 0.78
CA TYR A 59 -6.14 -2.48 0.22
C TYR A 59 -5.16 -2.94 1.30
N LEU A 60 -5.03 -2.18 2.39
CA LEU A 60 -4.12 -2.48 3.50
C LEU A 60 -4.47 -3.81 4.15
N ARG A 61 -5.76 -4.05 4.44
CA ARG A 61 -6.23 -5.33 5.00
C ARG A 61 -5.79 -6.52 4.15
N ASP A 62 -6.00 -6.44 2.83
CA ASP A 62 -5.73 -7.55 1.94
C ASP A 62 -4.22 -7.78 1.76
N HIS A 63 -3.40 -6.72 1.75
CA HIS A 63 -1.93 -6.83 1.67
C HIS A 63 -1.31 -7.31 2.99
N ILE A 64 -1.80 -6.85 4.14
CA ILE A 64 -1.39 -7.36 5.46
C ILE A 64 -1.76 -8.85 5.57
N ALA A 65 -2.93 -9.25 5.08
CA ALA A 65 -3.30 -10.66 5.02
C ALA A 65 -2.36 -11.47 4.12
N ALA A 66 -1.94 -10.92 2.98
CA ALA A 66 -0.96 -11.56 2.10
C ALA A 66 0.43 -11.70 2.76
N VAL A 67 0.88 -10.68 3.48
CA VAL A 67 2.11 -10.73 4.31
C VAL A 67 1.98 -11.80 5.40
N SER A 68 0.84 -11.85 6.10
CA SER A 68 0.56 -12.89 7.09
C SER A 68 0.64 -14.30 6.50
N GLN A 69 0.13 -14.50 5.29
CA GLN A 69 0.27 -15.78 4.60
C GLN A 69 1.71 -16.06 4.16
N ALA A 70 2.48 -15.06 3.73
CA ALA A 70 3.90 -15.23 3.43
C ALA A 70 4.73 -15.65 4.66
N ILE A 71 4.40 -15.13 5.85
CA ILE A 71 4.99 -15.57 7.13
C ILE A 71 4.68 -17.06 7.36
N LYS A 72 3.43 -17.50 7.12
CA LYS A 72 3.06 -18.92 7.23
C LYS A 72 3.74 -19.81 6.18
N ASP A 73 4.12 -19.24 5.04
CA ASP A 73 4.94 -19.92 4.02
C ASP A 73 6.43 -20.01 4.40
N GLY A 74 6.83 -19.45 5.55
CA GLY A 74 8.19 -19.49 6.07
C GLY A 74 9.08 -18.31 5.65
N CYS A 75 8.53 -17.23 5.08
CA CYS A 75 9.31 -16.03 4.77
C CYS A 75 9.74 -15.33 6.08
N ASN A 76 11.01 -14.94 6.20
CA ASN A 76 11.57 -14.23 7.36
C ASN A 76 11.21 -12.74 7.33
N ILE A 77 9.97 -12.42 7.68
CA ILE A 77 9.44 -11.05 7.67
C ILE A 77 9.42 -10.51 9.09
N VAL A 78 10.14 -9.42 9.34
CA VAL A 78 10.33 -8.84 10.69
C VAL A 78 9.56 -7.54 10.92
N GLY A 79 8.99 -6.94 9.87
CA GLY A 79 8.22 -5.72 10.03
C GLY A 79 7.49 -5.28 8.78
N TYR A 80 6.54 -4.36 8.99
CA TYR A 80 5.69 -3.78 7.97
C TYR A 80 5.39 -2.33 8.34
N THR A 81 5.64 -1.42 7.42
CA THR A 81 5.23 -0.02 7.50
C THR A 81 4.33 0.31 6.32
N LEU A 82 3.24 0.99 6.63
CA LEU A 82 2.36 1.55 5.62
C LEU A 82 2.98 2.81 5.02
N TRP A 83 2.68 3.05 3.75
CA TRP A 83 2.91 4.35 3.11
C TRP A 83 1.55 5.03 2.88
N SER A 84 1.25 6.16 3.52
CA SER A 84 2.10 6.94 4.44
C SER A 84 1.34 7.35 5.69
N LEU A 85 2.08 7.86 6.69
CA LEU A 85 1.48 8.27 7.96
C LEU A 85 0.52 9.46 7.77
N ILE A 86 0.91 10.44 6.96
CA ILE A 86 0.17 11.66 6.69
C ILE A 86 0.13 11.92 5.18
N ASP A 87 -0.92 12.59 4.72
CA ASP A 87 -0.93 13.13 3.36
C ASP A 87 0.29 14.04 3.16
N ASN A 88 0.97 13.87 2.03
CA ASN A 88 2.21 14.57 1.75
C ASN A 88 2.31 14.94 0.26
N PHE A 89 3.47 15.47 -0.14
CA PHE A 89 3.74 15.88 -1.51
C PHE A 89 4.25 14.68 -2.34
N GLU A 90 3.42 14.20 -3.27
CA GLU A 90 3.72 13.04 -4.13
C GLU A 90 4.46 13.46 -5.42
N TRP A 91 5.67 14.00 -5.25
CA TRP A 91 6.62 14.26 -6.35
C TRP A 91 6.01 15.08 -7.51
N SER A 92 5.97 14.54 -8.72
CA SER A 92 5.40 15.20 -9.91
C SER A 92 3.90 15.43 -9.81
N ASP A 93 3.19 14.67 -8.96
CA ASP A 93 1.74 14.75 -8.79
C ASP A 93 1.36 15.80 -7.73
N GLY A 94 2.34 16.39 -7.05
CA GLY A 94 2.13 17.36 -5.99
C GLY A 94 1.21 16.84 -4.89
N TYR A 95 0.23 17.64 -4.47
CA TYR A 95 -0.75 17.27 -3.43
C TYR A 95 -2.02 16.64 -4.00
N THR A 96 -1.98 16.16 -5.24
CA THR A 96 -3.19 15.62 -5.86
C THR A 96 -3.45 14.18 -5.38
N ASN A 97 -2.40 13.36 -5.21
CA ASN A 97 -2.52 11.97 -4.75
C ASN A 97 -2.30 11.91 -3.23
N LEU A 98 -3.26 11.39 -2.49
CA LEU A 98 -3.20 11.39 -1.02
C LEU A 98 -3.04 9.95 -0.49
N PHE A 99 -1.85 9.60 -0.02
CA PHE A 99 -1.52 8.26 0.52
C PHE A 99 -1.66 8.15 2.04
N GLY A 100 -1.92 9.26 2.73
CA GLY A 100 -1.85 9.30 4.19
C GLY A 100 -3.00 8.59 4.87
N VAL A 101 -2.74 7.77 5.89
CA VAL A 101 -3.82 7.32 6.79
C VAL A 101 -4.37 8.46 7.65
N HIS A 102 -3.64 9.57 7.73
CA HIS A 102 -4.09 10.81 8.36
C HIS A 102 -4.20 11.93 7.33
N LYS A 103 -5.43 12.44 7.19
CA LYS A 103 -5.73 13.52 6.25
C LYS A 103 -5.15 14.85 6.69
N VAL A 104 -4.39 15.51 5.82
CA VAL A 104 -3.85 16.84 6.09
C VAL A 104 -4.72 17.92 5.45
N ARG A 105 -5.31 18.79 6.27
CA ARG A 105 -6.06 19.96 5.79
C ARG A 105 -5.15 21.17 5.62
N CYS A 106 -4.61 21.35 4.42
CA CYS A 106 -3.90 22.57 4.05
C CYS A 106 -4.89 23.72 3.85
N ARG A 107 -5.05 24.60 4.86
CA ARG A 107 -5.68 25.91 4.69
C ARG A 107 -4.60 26.95 4.49
N PHE A 108 -4.49 27.49 3.29
CA PHE A 108 -3.78 28.75 3.07
C PHE A 108 -4.77 29.88 3.40
N THR A 109 -4.70 30.40 4.62
CA THR A 109 -5.30 31.70 4.92
C THR A 109 -4.39 32.77 4.33
N ALA A 110 -4.90 33.52 3.36
CA ALA A 110 -4.35 34.83 3.02
C ALA A 110 -4.73 35.84 4.11
#